data_AF-A0A482X642-F1
#
_entry.id   AF-A0A482X642-F1
#
_cell.length_a   1.000
_cell.length_b   1.000
_cell.length_c   1.000
_cell.angle_alpha   90.00
_cell.angle_beta   90.00
_cell.angle_gamma   90.00
#
_symmetry.space_group_name_H-M   'P 1'
#
loop_
_entity.id
_entity.type
_entity.pdbx_description
1 polymer ?
#
loop_
_entity_poly.entity_id
_entity_poly.type
_entity_poly.pdbx_seq_one_letter_code
_entity_poly.pdbx_strand_id
1 'polypeptide(L)'
;MRSMKILGGEGYKIVMKKLSRNSPQKVLSATKMSNIVDSLFPAHPVQRHHMVVVDPASIPTFTEENLKNAVALMKNGKAPGPDGIPVEAIAKKKADTQNSATAQSVHMHA
;
A
#
# COMPACT_ATOMS: atom_id res chain seq x y z
N MET A 1 -35.80 9.66 4.66
CA MET A 1 -34.43 9.33 4.20
C MET A 1 -34.54 8.50 2.92
N ARG A 2 -34.10 9.03 1.76
CA ARG A 2 -34.13 8.27 0.49
C ARG A 2 -32.88 7.40 0.42
N SER A 3 -33.09 6.08 0.39
CA SER A 3 -32.03 5.09 0.21
C SER A 3 -31.48 5.21 -1.22
N MET A 4 -30.25 5.71 -1.33
CA MET A 4 -29.53 5.87 -2.60
C MET A 4 -29.05 4.49 -3.06
N LYS A 5 -29.81 3.85 -3.95
CA LYS A 5 -29.43 2.58 -4.56
C LYS A 5 -28.27 2.82 -5.52
N ILE A 6 -27.10 2.26 -5.21
CA ILE A 6 -25.91 2.32 -6.07
C ILE A 6 -26.25 1.59 -7.37
N LEU A 7 -26.43 2.36 -8.44
CA LEU A 7 -26.89 1.93 -9.77
C LEU A 7 -25.91 0.99 -10.50
N GLY A 8 -24.73 0.70 -9.92
CA GLY A 8 -23.72 -0.17 -10.52
C GLY A 8 -23.94 -1.68 -10.32
N GLY A 9 -24.71 -2.09 -9.31
CA GLY A 9 -24.84 -3.51 -8.96
C GLY A 9 -25.95 -4.25 -9.74
N GLU A 10 -27.02 -3.56 -10.11
CA GLU A 10 -28.19 -4.19 -10.73
C GLU A 10 -27.94 -4.59 -12.19
N GLY A 11 -27.21 -3.77 -12.95
CA GLY A 11 -26.77 -4.14 -14.30
C GLY A 11 -25.88 -5.39 -14.29
N TYR A 12 -24.94 -5.44 -13.35
CA TYR A 12 -24.09 -6.61 -13.12
C TYR A 12 -24.93 -7.85 -12.76
N LYS A 13 -25.86 -7.74 -11.80
CA LYS A 13 -26.76 -8.86 -11.42
C LYS A 13 -27.58 -9.38 -12.60
N ILE A 14 -28.09 -8.51 -13.47
CA ILE A 14 -28.88 -8.90 -14.64
C ILE A 14 -28.02 -9.63 -15.67
N VAL A 15 -26.82 -9.10 -15.97
CA VAL A 15 -25.86 -9.75 -16.89
C VAL A 15 -25.43 -11.10 -16.34
N MET A 16 -25.05 -11.16 -15.06
CA MET A 16 -24.62 -12.40 -14.43
C MET A 16 -25.75 -13.43 -14.33
N LYS A 17 -27.01 -13.01 -14.12
CA LYS A 17 -28.18 -13.90 -14.15
C LYS A 17 -28.47 -14.47 -15.55
N LYS A 18 -28.13 -13.73 -16.61
CA LYS A 18 -28.20 -14.21 -18.00
C LYS A 18 -27.06 -15.17 -18.34
N LEU A 19 -25.84 -14.91 -17.85
CA LEU A 19 -24.67 -15.76 -18.08
C LEU A 19 -24.67 -17.04 -17.23
N SER A 20 -25.22 -16.97 -16.01
CA SER A 20 -25.29 -18.12 -15.08
C SER A 20 -26.41 -19.11 -15.43
N ARG A 21 -27.37 -18.72 -16.28
CA ARG A 21 -28.40 -19.62 -16.81
C ARG A 21 -27.76 -20.57 -17.82
N ASN A 22 -27.21 -21.67 -17.32
CA ASN A 22 -27.06 -22.95 -18.01
C ASN A 22 -26.46 -22.87 -19.43
N SER A 23 -25.31 -22.21 -19.57
CA SER A 23 -24.39 -22.69 -20.60
C SER A 23 -23.78 -24.00 -20.06
N PRO A 24 -23.80 -25.12 -20.80
CA PRO A 24 -22.93 -26.24 -20.45
C PRO A 24 -21.53 -25.64 -20.38
N GLN A 25 -20.90 -25.71 -19.21
CA GLN A 25 -19.54 -25.24 -19.02
C GLN A 25 -18.75 -25.83 -20.17
N LYS A 26 -18.30 -24.98 -21.11
CA LYS A 26 -17.68 -25.44 -22.35
C LYS A 26 -16.43 -26.19 -21.94
N VAL A 27 -16.52 -27.52 -21.89
CA VAL A 27 -15.40 -28.38 -21.54
C VAL A 27 -14.39 -28.17 -22.65
N LEU A 28 -13.37 -27.37 -22.35
CA LEU A 28 -12.28 -27.14 -23.28
C LEU A 28 -11.50 -28.45 -23.38
N SER A 29 -11.28 -28.92 -24.60
CA SER A 29 -10.39 -30.06 -24.81
C SER A 29 -9.00 -29.71 -24.28
N ALA A 30 -8.24 -30.72 -23.86
CA ALA A 30 -6.86 -30.53 -23.39
C ALA A 30 -6.01 -29.73 -24.39
N THR A 31 -6.20 -29.97 -25.70
CA THR A 31 -5.55 -29.22 -26.78
C THR A 31 -5.90 -27.74 -26.77
N LYS A 32 -7.17 -27.37 -26.58
CA LYS A 32 -7.59 -25.96 -26.50
C LYS A 32 -7.03 -25.29 -25.26
N MET A 33 -6.97 -26.02 -24.14
CA MET A 33 -6.36 -25.52 -22.91
C MET A 33 -4.86 -25.25 -23.10
N SER A 34 -4.14 -26.20 -23.72
CA SER A 34 -2.71 -26.02 -24.06
C SER A 34 -2.51 -24.78 -24.92
N ASN A 35 -3.28 -24.63 -26.01
CA ASN A 35 -3.16 -23.48 -26.90
C ASN A 35 -3.41 -22.14 -26.19
N ILE A 36 -4.33 -22.11 -25.21
CA ILE A 36 -4.57 -20.91 -24.39
C ILE A 36 -3.36 -20.63 -23.49
N VAL A 37 -2.82 -21.65 -22.83
CA VAL A 37 -1.63 -21.50 -21.98
C VAL A 37 -0.44 -21.03 -22.81
N ASP A 38 -0.17 -21.67 -23.95
CA ASP A 38 0.95 -21.31 -24.83
C ASP A 38 0.81 -19.89 -25.39
N SER A 39 -0.42 -19.45 -25.66
CA SER A 39 -0.69 -18.09 -26.15
C SER A 39 -0.62 -17.02 -25.05
N LEU A 40 -1.06 -17.32 -23.84
CA LEU A 40 -1.11 -16.36 -22.73
C LEU A 40 0.21 -16.30 -21.95
N PHE A 41 0.89 -17.43 -21.86
CA PHE A 41 2.11 -17.63 -21.10
C PHE A 41 3.15 -18.30 -21.99
N PRO A 42 3.62 -17.59 -23.05
CA PRO A 42 4.66 -18.14 -23.92
C PRO A 42 5.89 -18.50 -23.09
N ALA A 43 6.56 -19.59 -23.44
CA ALA A 43 7.78 -20.01 -22.77
C ALA A 43 8.84 -18.91 -22.93
N HIS A 44 9.12 -18.21 -21.83
CA HIS A 44 10.18 -17.21 -21.79
C HIS A 44 11.53 -17.92 -21.53
N PRO A 45 12.62 -17.48 -22.17
CA PRO A 45 13.94 -17.97 -21.81
C PRO A 45 14.21 -17.67 -20.34
N VAL A 46 14.92 -18.57 -19.66
CA VAL A 46 15.33 -18.36 -18.27
C VAL A 46 16.14 -17.06 -18.20
N GLN A 47 15.54 -16.02 -17.60
CA GLN A 47 16.24 -14.79 -17.30
C GLN A 47 17.16 -15.08 -16.11
N ARG A 48 18.46 -15.17 -16.37
CA ARG A 48 19.46 -15.21 -15.30
C ARG A 48 19.58 -13.80 -14.72
N HIS A 49 18.96 -13.58 -13.56
CA HIS A 49 19.30 -12.43 -12.75
C HIS A 49 20.72 -12.64 -12.22
N HIS A 50 21.66 -11.81 -12.68
CA HIS A 50 22.98 -11.78 -12.08
C HIS A 50 22.85 -11.14 -10.71
N MET A 51 23.42 -11.79 -9.69
CA MET A 51 23.61 -11.13 -8.40
C MET A 51 24.63 -10.02 -8.62
N VAL A 52 24.21 -8.78 -8.47
CA VAL A 52 25.13 -7.65 -8.44
C VAL A 52 25.85 -7.71 -7.09
N VAL A 53 27.15 -7.99 -7.12
CA VAL A 53 28.00 -7.82 -5.93
C VAL A 53 28.19 -6.33 -5.74
N VAL A 54 27.43 -5.75 -4.81
CA VAL A 54 27.56 -4.35 -4.42
C VAL A 54 28.55 -4.28 -3.27
N ASP A 55 29.54 -3.39 -3.37
CA ASP A 55 30.41 -3.06 -2.25
C ASP A 55 29.57 -2.41 -1.14
N PRO A 56 29.48 -2.99 0.08
CA PRO A 56 28.74 -2.40 1.18
C PRO A 56 29.16 -0.96 1.49
N ALA A 57 30.43 -0.59 1.25
CA ALA A 57 30.92 0.77 1.46
C ALA A 57 30.37 1.78 0.45
N SER A 58 29.87 1.32 -0.70
CA SER A 58 29.23 2.16 -1.72
C SER A 58 27.76 2.49 -1.42
N ILE A 59 27.16 1.81 -0.44
CA ILE A 59 25.77 2.03 -0.05
C ILE A 59 25.75 3.16 0.99
N PRO A 60 25.09 4.30 0.71
CA PRO A 60 25.03 5.40 1.66
C PRO A 60 24.31 4.95 2.94
N THR A 61 24.87 5.31 4.09
CA THR A 61 24.26 5.02 5.39
C THR A 61 22.97 5.81 5.57
N PHE A 62 21.93 5.16 6.11
CA PHE A 62 20.69 5.84 6.45
C PHE A 62 20.92 6.86 7.57
N THR A 63 20.51 8.12 7.36
CA THR A 63 20.66 9.21 8.34
C THR A 63 19.34 9.62 8.99
N GLU A 64 19.42 10.29 10.14
CA GLU A 64 18.24 10.87 10.81
C GLU A 64 17.54 11.92 9.91
N GLU A 65 18.30 12.63 9.07
CA GLU A 65 17.73 13.55 8.09
C GLU A 65 16.90 12.82 7.05
N ASN A 66 17.39 11.67 6.54
CA ASN A 66 16.60 10.84 5.63
C ASN A 66 15.29 10.38 6.29
N LEU A 67 15.33 10.03 7.58
CA LEU A 67 14.13 9.66 8.34
C LEU A 67 13.14 10.83 8.43
N LYS A 68 13.60 12.03 8.80
CA LYS A 68 12.75 13.23 8.89
C LYS A 68 12.12 13.57 7.55
N ASN A 69 12.89 13.51 6.47
CA ASN A 69 12.42 13.76 5.12
C ASN A 69 11.38 12.71 4.69
N ALA A 70 11.62 11.43 5.00
CA ALA A 70 10.68 10.36 4.70
C ALA A 70 9.34 10.58 5.41
N VAL A 71 9.36 10.88 6.72
CA VAL A 71 8.14 11.16 7.51
C VAL A 71 7.39 12.38 6.97
N ALA A 72 8.10 13.44 6.56
CA ALA A 72 7.49 14.64 5.97
C ALA A 72 6.77 14.38 4.64
N LEU A 73 7.21 13.38 3.87
CA LEU A 73 6.60 12.98 2.60
C LEU A 73 5.41 12.03 2.76
N MET A 74 5.18 11.49 3.96
CA MET A 74 4.05 10.59 4.22
C MET A 74 2.73 11.36 4.16
N LYS A 75 1.76 10.81 3.41
CA LYS A 75 0.43 11.42 3.24
C LYS A 75 -0.53 10.87 4.29
N ASN A 76 -1.22 11.77 5.00
CA ASN A 76 -2.31 11.41 5.90
C ASN A 76 -3.52 10.85 5.12
N GLY A 77 -4.41 10.15 5.85
CA GLY A 77 -5.63 9.56 5.30
C GLY A 77 -5.38 8.37 4.36
N LYS A 78 -4.19 7.78 4.40
CA LYS A 78 -3.88 6.52 3.71
C LYS A 78 -4.31 5.34 4.58
N ALA A 79 -4.80 4.30 3.92
CA ALA A 79 -5.15 3.06 4.61
C ALA A 79 -3.90 2.50 5.33
N PRO A 80 -4.03 2.04 6.59
CA PRO A 80 -2.95 1.41 7.31
C PRO A 80 -2.39 0.19 6.57
N GLY A 81 -1.12 -0.13 6.81
CA GLY A 81 -0.50 -1.34 6.31
C GLY A 81 -1.04 -2.61 6.99
N PRO A 82 -0.45 -3.77 6.71
CA PRO A 82 -0.79 -5.04 7.37
C PRO A 82 -0.59 -5.02 8.90
N ASP A 83 0.19 -4.05 9.40
CA ASP A 83 0.42 -3.79 10.82
C ASP A 83 -0.71 -2.98 11.49
N GLY A 84 -1.62 -2.40 10.71
CA GLY A 84 -2.75 -1.60 11.21
C GLY A 84 -2.38 -0.22 11.75
N ILE A 85 -1.13 0.24 11.58
CA ILE A 85 -0.68 1.53 12.13
C ILE A 85 -1.00 2.66 11.14
N PRO A 86 -1.80 3.67 11.54
CA PRO A 86 -2.08 4.82 10.69
C PRO A 86 -0.88 5.79 10.65
N VAL A 87 -0.72 6.51 9.52
CA VAL A 87 0.38 7.48 9.30
C VAL A 87 0.40 8.56 10.38
N GLU A 88 -0.79 8.94 10.86
CA GLU A 88 -1.00 9.96 11.89
C GLU A 88 -0.40 9.56 13.25
N ALA A 89 -0.23 8.26 13.53
CA ALA A 89 0.42 7.79 14.75
C ALA A 89 1.94 7.96 14.70
N ILE A 90 2.52 7.99 13.50
CA ILE A 90 3.96 8.13 13.26
C ILE A 90 4.35 9.61 13.29
N ALA A 91 3.61 10.44 12.55
CA ALA A 91 3.82 11.87 12.49
C ALA A 91 3.10 12.57 13.66
N LYS A 92 3.66 12.50 14.88
CA LYS A 92 3.21 13.40 15.96
C LYS A 92 3.38 14.84 15.49
N LYS A 93 2.28 15.58 15.34
CA LYS A 93 2.30 17.03 15.13
C LYS A 93 3.16 17.64 16.24
N LYS A 94 4.15 18.44 15.89
CA LYS A 94 4.72 19.42 16.84
C LYS A 94 3.59 20.40 17.18
N ALA A 95 2.92 20.17 18.29
CA ALA A 95 2.12 21.15 18.97
C ALA A 95 2.59 21.16 20.43
N ASP A 96 3.05 22.33 20.84
CA ASP A 96 3.23 22.78 22.22
C ASP A 96 4.48 22.30 22.97
N THR A 97 5.66 22.76 22.50
CA THR A 97 6.70 23.14 23.46
C THR A 97 6.19 24.38 24.21
N GLN A 98 5.47 24.12 25.31
CA GLN A 98 5.06 25.15 26.27
C GLN A 98 6.30 25.84 26.84
N ASN A 99 6.29 27.17 26.73
CA ASN A 99 7.08 28.08 27.54
C ASN A 99 6.90 27.75 29.03
N SER A 100 7.97 27.37 29.72
CA SER A 100 8.09 27.61 31.17
C SER A 100 9.56 27.64 31.59
N ALA A 101 10.27 28.69 31.19
CA ALA A 101 11.56 29.05 31.77
C ALA A 101 11.61 30.56 32.03
N THR A 102 10.68 31.08 32.82
CA THR A 102 10.80 32.40 33.50
C THR A 102 9.89 32.40 34.73
N ALA A 103 10.37 31.82 35.83
CA ALA A 103 10.00 32.17 37.21
C ALA A 103 10.61 31.13 38.15
N GLN A 104 11.87 31.33 38.56
CA GLN A 104 12.44 30.91 39.86
C GLN A 104 13.93 31.27 39.89
N SER A 105 14.21 32.54 40.10
CA SER A 105 15.50 33.00 40.63
C SER A 105 15.31 34.36 41.28
N VAL A 106 14.51 34.38 42.34
CA VAL A 106 14.59 35.39 43.41
C VAL A 106 13.89 34.77 44.61
N HIS A 107 14.65 34.11 45.50
CA HIS A 107 14.59 34.21 46.96
C HIS A 107 15.43 33.10 47.62
N MET A 108 15.85 33.34 48.87
CA MET A 108 16.66 32.51 49.79
C MET A 108 18.18 32.75 49.69
N HIS A 109 18.93 33.19 50.69
CA HIS A 109 18.73 33.50 52.12
C HIS A 109 19.91 34.42 52.52
N ALA A 110 19.69 35.49 53.29
CA ALA A 110 19.92 35.57 54.75
C ALA A 110 21.36 35.20 55.16
#